data_AF-A0A520N339-F1
#
_entry.id   AF-A0A520N339-F1
#
_cell.length_a   1.000
_cell.length_b   1.000
_cell.length_c   1.000
_cell.angle_alpha   90.00
_cell.angle_beta   90.00
_cell.angle_gamma   90.00
#
_symmetry.space_group_name_H-M   'P 1'
#
loop_
_entity.id
_entity.type
_entity.pdbx_description
1 polymer ?
#
loop_
_entity_poly.entity_id
_entity_poly.type
_entity_poly.pdbx_seq_one_letter_code
_entity_poly.pdbx_strand_id
1 'polypeptide(L)'
;MFFNSIKKTTLILSAFILVACGGGGDTSIVSPGELGSLNDPTGGGGSGGAGSNVRTGECPESPFITNGSPVAGNTVCAIQGPITSDLTLTDDVMYRMLGKVDVGVDMGGDGTKSGGVSVTLTIPADAVILGEVSQDYLVVNRGSKIIANGTQSKPIRFTHNTAIEGTVGELERGLWGGIVILGQAPINKCSNDVRGTAACERVVEGSN
;
A
#
# COMPACT_ATOMS: atom_id res chain seq x y z
N MET A 1 -53.37 -4.09 -70.29
CA MET A 1 -52.62 -4.98 -69.37
C MET A 1 -51.36 -4.23 -68.96
N PHE A 2 -51.04 -4.20 -67.66
CA PHE A 2 -49.80 -3.71 -67.00
C PHE A 2 -49.74 -2.24 -66.48
N PHE A 3 -50.23 -2.10 -65.24
CA PHE A 3 -49.72 -1.46 -64.00
C PHE A 3 -49.04 -0.07 -63.94
N ASN A 4 -49.59 0.72 -63.00
CA ASN A 4 -49.10 1.92 -62.30
C ASN A 4 -47.64 1.87 -61.81
N SER A 5 -46.98 3.04 -61.72
CA SER A 5 -46.40 3.52 -60.46
C SER A 5 -45.84 4.96 -60.57
N ILE A 6 -46.39 5.87 -59.78
CA ILE A 6 -45.85 7.21 -59.50
C ILE A 6 -44.85 7.07 -58.35
N LYS A 7 -43.58 7.41 -58.55
CA LYS A 7 -42.59 7.51 -57.47
C LYS A 7 -42.28 8.98 -57.18
N LYS A 8 -42.75 9.44 -56.01
CA LYS A 8 -42.43 10.71 -55.39
C LYS A 8 -41.00 10.63 -54.83
N THR A 9 -40.12 11.53 -55.28
CA THR A 9 -38.75 11.65 -54.75
C THR A 9 -38.77 12.62 -53.57
N THR A 10 -38.88 12.08 -52.36
CA THR A 10 -38.81 12.86 -51.12
C THR A 10 -37.35 13.00 -50.68
N LEU A 11 -36.87 14.24 -50.65
CA LEU A 11 -35.58 14.65 -50.12
C LEU A 11 -35.58 14.49 -48.59
N ILE A 12 -34.82 13.54 -48.05
CA ILE A 12 -34.66 13.37 -46.59
C ILE A 12 -33.40 14.11 -46.17
N LEU A 13 -33.60 15.26 -45.53
CA LEU A 13 -32.57 16.05 -44.85
C LEU A 13 -32.30 15.41 -43.48
N SER A 14 -31.30 14.53 -43.41
CA SER A 14 -30.88 13.87 -42.16
C SER A 14 -30.03 14.82 -41.32
N ALA A 15 -30.65 15.55 -40.39
CA ALA A 15 -29.94 16.28 -39.35
C ALA A 15 -29.37 15.28 -38.32
N PHE A 16 -28.04 15.08 -38.33
CA PHE A 16 -27.34 14.37 -37.26
C PHE A 16 -27.31 15.25 -36.01
N ILE A 17 -28.20 14.97 -35.06
CA ILE A 17 -28.12 15.52 -33.71
C ILE A 17 -27.04 14.72 -32.97
N LEU A 18 -25.90 15.35 -32.71
CA LEU A 18 -24.92 14.84 -31.75
C LEU A 18 -25.55 14.85 -30.36
N VAL A 19 -26.00 13.70 -29.89
CA VAL A 19 -26.25 13.47 -28.47
C VAL A 19 -24.89 13.33 -27.81
N ALA A 20 -24.36 14.43 -27.29
CA ALA A 20 -23.34 14.38 -26.28
C ALA A 20 -23.99 13.77 -25.03
N CYS A 21 -23.66 12.52 -24.72
CA CYS A 21 -23.90 11.98 -23.39
C CYS A 21 -22.99 12.78 -22.46
N GLY A 22 -23.57 13.80 -21.80
CA GLY A 22 -22.98 14.45 -20.64
C GLY A 22 -22.89 13.42 -19.52
N GLY A 23 -21.87 12.56 -19.60
CA GLY A 23 -21.45 11.72 -18.50
C GLY A 23 -20.91 12.63 -17.42
N GLY A 24 -21.76 12.98 -16.46
CA GLY A 24 -21.35 13.47 -15.16
C GLY A 24 -20.56 12.37 -14.48
N GLY A 25 -19.29 12.25 -14.85
CA GLY A 25 -18.31 11.65 -13.96
C GLY A 25 -18.15 12.63 -12.83
N ASP A 26 -18.42 12.17 -11.61
CA ASP A 26 -18.08 12.88 -10.39
C ASP A 26 -16.54 13.01 -10.33
N THR A 27 -15.97 13.95 -11.09
CA THR A 27 -14.54 14.28 -11.10
C THR A 27 -14.18 15.22 -9.96
N SER A 28 -15.03 15.31 -8.95
CA SER A 28 -14.63 15.90 -7.69
C SER A 28 -13.62 14.97 -7.02
N ILE A 29 -12.37 15.07 -7.46
CA ILE A 29 -11.20 14.87 -6.60
C ILE A 29 -11.33 15.95 -5.55
N VAL A 30 -12.14 15.67 -4.53
CA VAL A 30 -12.13 16.43 -3.29
C VAL A 30 -10.88 15.93 -2.58
N SER A 31 -9.78 16.68 -2.72
CA SER A 31 -8.69 16.57 -1.76
C SER A 31 -9.31 16.72 -0.36
N PRO A 32 -9.02 15.86 0.64
CA PRO A 32 -9.62 15.90 1.98
C PRO A 32 -9.42 17.21 2.79
N GLY A 33 -9.03 18.31 2.14
CA GLY A 33 -8.40 19.44 2.78
C GLY A 33 -6.95 19.10 3.11
N GLU A 34 -6.09 20.11 3.06
CA GLU A 34 -4.80 20.03 3.73
C GLU A 34 -5.09 19.87 5.22
N LEU A 35 -4.81 18.68 5.78
CA LEU A 35 -4.64 18.57 7.22
C LEU A 35 -3.49 19.51 7.54
N GLY A 36 -3.80 20.63 8.22
CA GLY A 36 -2.81 21.65 8.55
C GLY A 36 -1.58 20.99 9.17
N SER A 37 -0.40 21.59 8.94
CA SER A 37 0.89 21.04 9.36
C SER A 37 0.76 20.37 10.72
N LEU A 38 0.93 19.05 10.75
CA LEU A 38 1.14 18.37 12.00
C LEU A 38 2.38 19.02 12.61
N ASN A 39 2.29 19.43 13.87
CA ASN A 39 3.52 19.74 14.59
C ASN A 39 4.38 18.48 14.54
N ASP A 40 5.68 18.66 14.28
CA ASP A 40 6.64 17.58 14.46
C ASP A 40 6.31 16.90 15.80
N PRO A 41 6.27 15.56 15.87
CA PRO A 41 6.21 14.89 17.15
C PRO A 41 7.30 15.52 18.01
N THR A 42 6.92 16.23 19.07
CA THR A 42 7.87 16.78 20.02
C THR A 42 8.42 15.62 20.86
N GLY A 43 9.11 14.70 20.20
CA GLY A 43 10.08 13.83 20.82
C GLY A 43 11.27 14.70 21.14
N GLY A 44 11.19 15.43 22.26
CA GLY A 44 12.39 16.03 22.84
C GLY A 44 13.46 14.95 22.91
N GLY A 45 14.69 15.28 22.46
CA GLY A 45 15.85 14.39 22.35
C GLY A 45 15.76 13.17 23.25
N GLY A 46 15.08 12.15 22.73
CA GLY A 46 14.61 11.05 23.52
C GLY A 46 15.67 9.98 23.44
N SER A 47 16.45 9.85 24.52
CA SER A 47 17.06 8.57 24.85
C SER A 47 16.10 7.45 24.45
N GLY A 48 16.54 6.60 23.51
CA GLY A 48 15.80 5.42 23.09
C GLY A 48 15.26 4.71 24.33
N GLY A 49 13.94 4.62 24.40
CA GLY A 49 13.20 4.51 25.65
C GLY A 49 13.69 3.43 26.62
N ALA A 50 14.23 3.85 27.76
CA ALA A 50 14.44 3.01 28.94
C ALA A 50 13.14 2.81 29.76
N GLY A 51 11.99 2.71 29.09
CA GLY A 51 10.68 2.62 29.74
C GLY A 51 9.63 1.85 28.94
N SER A 52 10.02 1.00 27.98
CA SER A 52 9.09 0.06 27.37
C SER A 52 8.96 -1.15 28.30
N ASN A 53 7.74 -1.48 28.71
CA ASN A 53 7.48 -2.84 29.18
C ASN A 53 7.99 -3.80 28.10
N VAL A 54 8.77 -4.80 28.53
CA VAL A 54 9.24 -5.85 27.64
C VAL A 54 8.01 -6.54 27.06
N ARG A 55 7.95 -6.63 25.73
CA ARG A 55 6.90 -7.36 25.03
C ARG A 55 7.16 -8.85 25.17
N THR A 56 6.28 -9.58 25.85
CA THR A 56 6.43 -11.02 26.15
C THR A 56 5.26 -11.85 25.62
N GLY A 57 4.49 -11.33 24.66
CA GLY A 57 3.43 -12.07 24.00
C GLY A 57 3.95 -13.26 23.19
N GLU A 58 3.04 -13.92 22.50
CA GLU A 58 3.33 -15.05 21.61
C GLU A 58 3.05 -14.67 20.16
N CYS A 59 3.83 -15.23 19.23
CA CYS A 59 3.61 -14.99 17.81
C CYS A 59 2.27 -15.60 17.38
N PRO A 60 1.41 -14.86 16.66
CA PRO A 60 0.14 -15.38 16.22
C PRO A 60 0.34 -16.49 15.17
N GLU A 61 -0.50 -17.52 15.24
CA GLU A 61 -0.51 -18.62 14.29
C GLU A 61 -0.87 -18.13 12.88
N SER A 62 0.10 -18.13 11.99
CA SER A 62 -0.04 -17.68 10.61
C SER A 62 1.06 -18.29 9.74
N PRO A 63 0.78 -18.68 8.48
CA PRO A 63 1.81 -19.19 7.57
C PRO A 63 2.86 -18.12 7.18
N PHE A 64 2.58 -16.85 7.49
CA PHE A 64 3.45 -15.71 7.18
C PHE A 64 4.27 -15.24 8.38
N ILE A 65 4.08 -15.87 9.53
CA ILE A 65 4.72 -15.48 10.79
C ILE A 65 5.43 -16.69 11.39
N THR A 66 6.66 -16.48 11.82
CA THR A 66 7.44 -17.46 12.57
C THR A 66 8.08 -16.81 13.79
N ASN A 67 8.61 -17.61 14.72
CA ASN A 67 9.38 -17.08 15.84
C ASN A 67 10.69 -16.49 15.34
N GLY A 68 10.97 -15.24 15.72
CA GLY A 68 12.22 -14.55 15.44
C GLY A 68 13.17 -14.56 16.64
N SER A 69 14.42 -14.17 16.40
CA SER A 69 15.39 -13.97 17.47
C SER A 69 14.97 -12.77 18.34
N PRO A 70 14.90 -12.92 19.69
CA PRO A 70 14.56 -11.83 20.60
C PRO A 70 15.48 -10.61 20.44
N VAL A 71 14.95 -9.41 20.71
CA VAL A 71 15.71 -8.15 20.65
C VAL A 71 15.52 -7.39 21.96
N ALA A 72 16.63 -7.10 22.65
CA ALA A 72 16.63 -6.40 23.93
C ALA A 72 15.60 -6.98 24.95
N GLY A 73 15.48 -8.31 24.99
CA GLY A 73 14.55 -9.03 25.86
C GLY A 73 13.10 -9.16 25.36
N ASN A 74 12.73 -8.49 24.26
CA ASN A 74 11.39 -8.57 23.69
C ASN A 74 11.21 -9.83 22.85
N THR A 75 10.02 -10.44 22.91
CA THR A 75 9.58 -11.43 21.92
C THR A 75 9.50 -10.78 20.55
N VAL A 76 10.07 -11.45 19.56
CA VAL A 76 10.07 -11.02 18.16
C VAL A 76 9.46 -12.11 17.30
N CYS A 77 8.55 -11.71 16.41
CA CYS A 77 7.93 -12.55 15.40
C CYS A 77 8.46 -12.13 14.04
N ALA A 78 9.00 -13.07 13.27
CA ALA A 78 9.47 -12.82 11.93
C ALA A 78 8.28 -12.86 10.96
N ILE A 79 8.03 -11.75 10.25
CA ILE A 79 6.99 -11.62 9.23
C ILE A 79 7.63 -11.74 7.83
N GLN A 80 7.05 -12.59 6.99
CA GLN A 80 7.55 -12.86 5.64
C GLN A 80 6.42 -12.86 4.61
N GLY A 81 6.71 -12.34 3.42
CA GLY A 81 5.79 -12.37 2.29
C GLY A 81 6.01 -13.58 1.36
N PRO A 82 5.14 -13.79 0.37
CA PRO A 82 3.91 -13.03 0.14
C PRO A 82 2.80 -13.42 1.14
N ILE A 83 2.17 -12.40 1.73
CA ILE A 83 0.98 -12.56 2.59
C ILE A 83 -0.21 -12.73 1.65
N THR A 84 -0.75 -13.95 1.58
CA THR A 84 -1.82 -14.32 0.63
C THR A 84 -3.19 -14.53 1.26
N SER A 85 -3.35 -14.17 2.55
CA SER A 85 -4.64 -14.00 3.21
C SER A 85 -4.59 -12.83 4.18
N ASP A 86 -5.74 -12.31 4.59
CA ASP A 86 -5.82 -11.20 5.54
C ASP A 86 -5.03 -11.52 6.82
N LEU A 87 -4.22 -10.56 7.26
CA LEU A 87 -3.35 -10.70 8.41
C LEU A 87 -3.55 -9.52 9.35
N THR A 88 -3.82 -9.80 10.62
CA THR A 88 -3.88 -8.79 11.67
C THR A 88 -2.72 -9.04 12.64
N LEU A 89 -1.85 -8.05 12.79
CA LEU A 89 -0.76 -8.10 13.76
C LEU A 89 -1.28 -7.80 15.18
N THR A 90 -0.46 -8.09 16.18
CA THR A 90 -0.70 -7.77 17.59
C THR A 90 0.26 -6.67 18.08
N ASP A 91 0.08 -6.19 19.31
CA ASP A 91 0.91 -5.12 19.92
C ASP A 91 1.76 -5.62 21.11
N ASP A 92 1.62 -6.89 21.49
CA ASP A 92 2.28 -7.56 22.61
C ASP A 92 3.61 -8.27 22.25
N VAL A 93 3.99 -8.21 20.98
CA VAL A 93 5.27 -8.67 20.39
C VAL A 93 5.83 -7.62 19.42
N MET A 94 7.11 -7.73 19.06
CA MET A 94 7.67 -6.97 17.94
C MET A 94 7.66 -7.81 16.67
N TYR A 95 7.45 -7.20 15.51
CA TYR A 95 7.47 -7.91 14.23
C TYR A 95 8.73 -7.55 13.45
N ARG A 96 9.55 -8.53 13.05
CA ARG A 96 10.72 -8.31 12.19
C ARG A 96 10.41 -8.71 10.76
N MET A 97 10.57 -7.78 9.83
CA MET A 97 10.47 -8.08 8.41
C MET A 97 11.65 -8.95 7.97
N LEU A 98 11.38 -10.01 7.22
CA LEU A 98 12.41 -10.81 6.57
C LEU A 98 12.50 -10.43 5.09
N GLY A 99 13.45 -9.55 4.77
CA GLY A 99 13.62 -9.01 3.43
C GLY A 99 12.36 -8.27 2.95
N LYS A 100 11.96 -8.57 1.72
CA LYS A 100 10.76 -7.98 1.12
C LYS A 100 9.51 -8.70 1.61
N VAL A 101 8.65 -7.98 2.31
CA VAL A 101 7.32 -8.47 2.74
C VAL A 101 6.27 -7.95 1.77
N ASP A 102 5.84 -8.81 0.84
CA ASP A 102 4.71 -8.54 -0.06
C ASP A 102 3.37 -8.73 0.66
N VAL A 103 2.52 -7.70 0.69
CA VAL A 103 1.11 -7.79 1.10
C VAL A 103 0.26 -8.06 -0.13
N GLY A 104 -0.21 -9.30 -0.25
CA GLY A 104 -0.88 -9.81 -1.44
C GLY A 104 0.07 -10.03 -2.62
N VAL A 105 -0.51 -10.40 -3.74
CA VAL A 105 0.17 -10.54 -5.03
C VAL A 105 -0.46 -9.55 -6.00
N ASP A 106 0.38 -8.81 -6.72
CA ASP A 106 -0.01 -7.74 -7.64
C ASP A 106 -1.25 -8.09 -8.51
N MET A 107 -2.35 -7.37 -8.27
CA MET A 107 -3.59 -7.51 -9.06
C MET A 107 -3.53 -6.78 -10.42
N GLY A 108 -2.41 -6.11 -10.73
CA GLY A 108 -2.27 -5.32 -11.95
C GLY A 108 -3.03 -3.99 -11.90
N GLY A 109 -2.81 -3.16 -12.93
CA GLY A 109 -3.40 -1.83 -13.02
C GLY A 109 -4.92 -1.83 -13.13
N ASP A 110 -5.52 -2.88 -13.71
CA ASP A 110 -6.98 -3.05 -13.80
C ASP A 110 -7.58 -3.88 -12.67
N GLY A 111 -6.75 -4.47 -11.81
CA GLY A 111 -7.19 -5.30 -10.69
C GLY A 111 -7.62 -6.71 -11.07
N THR A 112 -7.32 -7.20 -12.27
CA THR A 112 -7.77 -8.50 -12.78
C THR A 112 -6.64 -9.47 -13.16
N LYS A 113 -5.39 -9.14 -12.83
CA LYS A 113 -4.21 -9.93 -13.19
C LYS A 113 -4.32 -11.38 -12.68
N SER A 114 -4.17 -12.32 -13.60
CA SER A 114 -4.17 -13.76 -13.27
C SER A 114 -3.07 -14.09 -12.27
N GLY A 115 -3.42 -14.84 -11.21
CA GLY A 115 -2.53 -15.14 -10.10
C GLY A 115 -2.35 -14.00 -9.07
N GLY A 116 -3.01 -12.86 -9.27
CA GLY A 116 -3.09 -11.79 -8.28
C GLY A 116 -3.88 -12.24 -7.05
N VAL A 117 -3.52 -11.69 -5.88
CA VAL A 117 -4.18 -11.94 -4.60
C VAL A 117 -4.31 -10.62 -3.85
N SER A 118 -5.53 -10.15 -3.66
CA SER A 118 -5.84 -8.96 -2.86
C SER A 118 -6.08 -9.35 -1.41
N VAL A 119 -5.33 -8.76 -0.48
CA VAL A 119 -5.47 -9.00 0.98
C VAL A 119 -5.36 -7.70 1.76
N THR A 120 -5.71 -7.76 3.04
CA THR A 120 -5.55 -6.66 4.00
C THR A 120 -4.55 -7.02 5.09
N LEU A 121 -3.49 -6.21 5.24
CA LEU A 121 -2.62 -6.21 6.42
C LEU A 121 -3.14 -5.15 7.41
N THR A 122 -3.55 -5.58 8.60
CA THR A 122 -3.97 -4.68 9.68
C THR A 122 -2.89 -4.59 10.75
N ILE A 123 -2.44 -3.37 11.04
CA ILE A 123 -1.43 -3.07 12.05
C ILE A 123 -2.13 -2.32 13.20
N PRO A 124 -2.17 -2.88 14.42
CA PRO A 124 -2.83 -2.23 15.56
C PRO A 124 -2.01 -1.04 16.07
N ALA A 125 -2.63 -0.25 16.95
CA ALA A 125 -1.94 0.80 17.69
C ALA A 125 -0.78 0.21 18.52
N ASP A 126 0.27 1.00 18.75
CA ASP A 126 1.46 0.60 19.54
C ASP A 126 2.27 -0.60 18.99
N ALA A 127 1.98 -1.04 17.75
CA ALA A 127 2.78 -2.07 17.09
C ALA A 127 4.21 -1.55 16.78
N VAL A 128 5.19 -2.44 16.92
CA VAL A 128 6.59 -2.17 16.56
C VAL A 128 7.03 -3.14 15.47
N ILE A 129 7.47 -2.59 14.35
CA ILE A 129 7.94 -3.32 13.18
C ILE A 129 9.42 -3.00 12.96
N LEU A 130 10.23 -4.04 12.83
CA LEU A 130 11.69 -4.01 12.78
C LEU A 130 12.18 -4.36 11.37
N GLY A 131 13.13 -3.59 10.86
CA GLY A 131 14.15 -4.11 9.95
C GLY A 131 15.37 -4.61 10.72
N GLU A 132 16.17 -5.44 10.05
CA GLU A 132 17.47 -5.96 10.47
C GLU A 132 18.56 -5.67 9.41
N VAL A 133 18.15 -5.51 8.15
CA VAL A 133 19.03 -5.06 7.05
C VAL A 133 18.33 -4.03 6.17
N SER A 134 19.13 -3.28 5.40
CA SER A 134 18.63 -2.23 4.50
C SER A 134 17.63 -2.70 3.44
N GLN A 135 17.62 -4.01 3.15
CA GLN A 135 16.75 -4.67 2.19
C GLN A 135 15.46 -5.20 2.81
N ASP A 136 15.18 -4.86 4.07
CA ASP A 136 13.91 -5.16 4.72
C ASP A 136 12.90 -4.04 4.45
N TYR A 137 11.85 -4.35 3.71
CA TYR A 137 10.82 -3.37 3.34
C TYR A 137 9.48 -4.04 3.10
N LEU A 138 8.43 -3.25 3.32
CA LEU A 138 7.04 -3.67 3.13
C LEU A 138 6.56 -3.18 1.77
N VAL A 139 5.99 -4.08 0.97
CA VAL A 139 5.35 -3.74 -0.30
C VAL A 139 3.86 -4.07 -0.21
N VAL A 140 3.01 -3.05 -0.31
CA VAL A 140 1.57 -3.23 -0.47
C VAL A 140 1.27 -3.30 -1.96
N ASN A 141 1.01 -4.51 -2.45
CA ASN A 141 0.75 -4.75 -3.86
C ASN A 141 -0.59 -4.13 -4.30
N ARG A 142 -0.72 -3.84 -5.59
CA ARG A 142 -1.94 -3.27 -6.16
C ARG A 142 -3.15 -4.16 -5.87
N GLY A 143 -4.24 -3.53 -5.45
CA GLY A 143 -5.47 -4.20 -5.00
C GLY A 143 -5.46 -4.54 -3.50
N SER A 144 -4.29 -4.78 -2.90
CA SER A 144 -4.16 -5.03 -1.47
C SER A 144 -4.27 -3.75 -0.63
N LYS A 145 -4.44 -3.93 0.68
CA LYS A 145 -4.64 -2.85 1.65
C LYS A 145 -3.70 -2.98 2.84
N ILE A 146 -3.33 -1.83 3.38
CA ILE A 146 -2.72 -1.68 4.71
C ILE A 146 -3.64 -0.81 5.56
N ILE A 147 -4.00 -1.30 6.76
CA ILE A 147 -4.80 -0.57 7.73
C ILE A 147 -3.91 -0.30 8.95
N ALA A 148 -3.40 0.93 9.05
CA ALA A 148 -2.50 1.35 10.11
C ALA A 148 -3.26 2.11 11.21
N ASN A 149 -3.70 1.40 12.25
CA ASN A 149 -4.55 1.94 13.33
C ASN A 149 -3.74 2.61 14.46
N GLY A 150 -2.64 3.26 14.13
CA GLY A 150 -1.84 4.03 15.09
C GLY A 150 -2.58 5.29 15.56
N THR A 151 -2.31 5.72 16.79
CA THR A 151 -2.79 7.01 17.31
C THR A 151 -1.62 7.85 17.81
N GLN A 152 -1.85 9.13 18.09
CA GLN A 152 -0.81 9.99 18.66
C GLN A 152 -0.26 9.45 19.99
N SER A 153 -1.12 8.89 20.85
CA SER A 153 -0.72 8.33 22.14
C SER A 153 -0.18 6.89 22.04
N LYS A 154 -0.47 6.19 20.94
CA LYS A 154 -0.05 4.82 20.67
C LYS A 154 0.35 4.67 19.19
N PRO A 155 1.48 5.25 18.77
CA PRO A 155 1.88 5.26 17.36
C PRO A 155 2.33 3.87 16.91
N ILE A 156 2.24 3.61 15.62
CA ILE A 156 2.94 2.48 14.99
C ILE A 156 4.38 2.90 14.74
N ARG A 157 5.34 2.06 15.13
CA ARG A 157 6.77 2.35 14.99
C ARG A 157 7.43 1.37 14.01
N PHE A 158 7.79 1.86 12.83
CA PHE A 158 8.76 1.19 11.96
C PHE A 158 10.17 1.66 12.33
N THR A 159 11.07 0.72 12.62
CA THR A 159 12.40 1.01 13.15
C THR A 159 13.38 -0.12 12.79
N HIS A 160 14.63 -0.01 13.20
CA HIS A 160 15.64 -1.06 13.11
C HIS A 160 15.88 -1.73 14.47
N ASN A 161 16.35 -2.98 14.50
CA ASN A 161 16.69 -3.69 15.75
C ASN A 161 17.77 -2.93 16.57
N THR A 162 18.79 -2.37 15.93
CA THR A 162 19.84 -1.60 16.65
C THR A 162 19.31 -0.36 17.36
N ALA A 163 18.20 0.21 16.89
CA ALA A 163 17.54 1.32 17.59
C ALA A 163 16.81 0.86 18.86
N ILE A 164 16.32 -0.40 18.89
CA ILE A 164 15.76 -1.01 20.10
C ILE A 164 16.89 -1.38 21.09
N GLU A 165 18.03 -1.80 20.57
CA GLU A 165 19.22 -2.13 21.37
C GLU A 165 19.99 -0.90 21.89
N GLY A 166 19.67 0.29 21.38
CA GLY A 166 20.37 1.53 21.74
C GLY A 166 21.77 1.64 21.13
N THR A 167 22.04 0.90 20.06
CA THR A 167 23.34 0.84 19.37
C THR A 167 23.37 1.63 18.06
N VAL A 168 22.23 2.18 17.64
CA VAL A 168 22.13 3.04 16.45
C VAL A 168 22.90 4.35 16.61
N GLY A 169 23.75 4.68 15.64
CA GLY A 169 24.45 5.97 15.59
C GLY A 169 23.56 7.11 15.08
N GLU A 170 23.84 8.35 15.50
CA GLU A 170 23.07 9.55 15.12
C GLU A 170 22.97 9.78 13.59
N LEU A 171 24.02 9.39 12.86
CA LEU A 171 24.12 9.58 11.40
C LEU A 171 23.75 8.32 10.60
N GLU A 172 23.31 7.25 11.27
CA GLU A 172 22.91 6.02 10.60
C GLU A 172 21.58 6.21 9.87
N ARG A 173 21.54 5.77 8.62
CA ARG A 173 20.40 5.92 7.71
C ARG A 173 20.32 4.73 6.77
N GLY A 174 19.15 4.52 6.17
CA GLY A 174 18.93 3.39 5.26
C GLY A 174 18.98 2.04 5.97
N LEU A 175 18.66 2.03 7.26
CA LEU A 175 18.65 0.82 8.08
C LEU A 175 17.52 -0.15 7.71
N TRP A 176 16.48 0.34 7.02
CA TRP A 176 15.41 -0.45 6.42
C TRP A 176 14.92 0.27 5.15
N GLY A 177 14.29 -0.47 4.24
CA GLY A 177 13.97 0.00 2.89
C GLY A 177 12.65 0.78 2.78
N GLY A 178 11.90 0.95 3.86
CA GLY A 178 10.67 1.74 3.88
C GLY A 178 9.40 0.92 3.62
N ILE A 179 8.33 1.66 3.33
CA ILE A 179 7.04 1.11 2.90
C ILE A 179 6.79 1.59 1.48
N VAL A 180 6.48 0.65 0.60
CA VAL A 180 6.10 0.91 -0.79
C VAL A 180 4.63 0.56 -0.94
N ILE A 181 3.81 1.51 -1.36
CA ILE A 181 2.39 1.29 -1.63
C ILE A 181 2.16 1.44 -3.13
N LEU A 182 1.79 0.35 -3.78
CA LEU A 182 1.54 0.33 -5.21
C LEU A 182 0.06 0.65 -5.47
N GLY A 183 -0.20 1.83 -6.03
CA GLY A 183 -1.55 2.26 -6.43
C GLY A 183 -1.98 1.68 -7.78
N GLN A 184 -3.28 1.67 -8.04
CA GLN A 184 -3.87 1.24 -9.31
C GLN A 184 -4.17 2.40 -10.27
N ALA A 185 -3.68 3.61 -9.97
CA ALA A 185 -3.87 4.76 -10.84
C ALA A 185 -3.13 4.57 -12.16
N PRO A 186 -3.74 4.87 -13.32
CA PRO A 186 -3.03 4.89 -14.60
C PRO A 186 -1.87 5.90 -14.57
N ILE A 187 -0.75 5.54 -15.18
CA ILE A 187 0.44 6.40 -15.28
C ILE A 187 0.69 6.83 -16.73
N ASN A 188 1.76 7.60 -16.95
CA ASN A 188 2.14 8.11 -18.28
C ASN A 188 3.48 7.57 -18.83
N LYS A 189 4.23 6.81 -18.01
CA LYS A 189 5.58 6.31 -18.30
C LYS A 189 5.54 4.87 -18.85
N CYS A 190 4.93 4.71 -20.02
CA CYS A 190 4.81 3.46 -20.80
C CYS A 190 4.77 3.76 -22.31
N SER A 191 4.47 2.76 -23.15
CA SER A 191 4.28 2.99 -24.59
C SER A 191 3.11 3.97 -24.86
N ASN A 192 3.20 4.71 -25.97
CA ASN A 192 2.20 5.73 -26.32
C ASN A 192 0.79 5.12 -26.46
N ASP A 193 0.69 3.88 -26.93
CA ASP A 193 -0.61 3.23 -27.26
C ASP A 193 -1.45 2.92 -26.02
N VAL A 194 -0.84 2.83 -24.83
CA VAL A 194 -1.54 2.47 -23.59
C VAL A 194 -1.49 3.57 -22.53
N ARG A 195 -0.88 4.72 -22.84
CA ARG A 195 -0.69 5.83 -21.90
C ARG A 195 -2.02 6.26 -21.26
N GLY A 196 -2.04 6.41 -19.93
CA GLY A 196 -3.23 6.82 -19.20
C GLY A 196 -4.33 5.76 -19.09
N THR A 197 -4.06 4.52 -19.51
CA THR A 197 -4.93 3.36 -19.29
C THR A 197 -4.39 2.47 -18.17
N ALA A 198 -5.22 1.56 -17.67
CA ALA A 198 -4.82 0.57 -16.67
C ALA A 198 -3.69 -0.38 -17.15
N ALA A 199 -3.48 -0.51 -18.46
CA ALA A 199 -2.38 -1.26 -19.04
C ALA A 199 -1.03 -0.51 -18.99
N CYS A 200 -1.04 0.80 -18.71
CA CYS A 200 0.16 1.57 -18.45
C CYS A 200 0.55 1.40 -16.98
N GLU A 201 1.41 0.42 -16.71
CA GLU A 201 1.87 0.11 -15.37
C GLU A 201 3.40 -0.02 -15.26
N ARG A 202 3.90 0.09 -14.02
CA ARG A 202 5.29 -0.17 -13.65
C ARG A 202 5.34 -1.11 -12.45
N VAL A 203 6.45 -1.83 -12.33
CA VAL A 203 6.70 -2.74 -11.19
C VAL A 203 6.70 -1.96 -9.87
N VAL A 204 7.34 -0.79 -9.86
CA VAL A 204 7.33 0.19 -8.76
C VAL A 204 7.36 1.59 -9.38
N GLU A 205 6.54 2.50 -8.86
CA GLU A 205 6.56 3.91 -9.26
C GLU A 205 7.94 4.54 -9.03
N GLY A 206 8.44 5.31 -10.00
CA GLY A 206 9.77 5.92 -9.92
C GLY A 206 10.95 4.99 -10.25
N SER A 207 10.73 3.70 -10.51
CA SER A 207 11.77 2.84 -11.09
C SER A 207 12.14 3.30 -12.51
N ASN A 208 13.43 3.37 -12.80
CA ASN A 208 13.92 3.68 -14.14
C ASN A 208 13.73 2.51 -15.11
#